data_AF-A0A127SSW8-F1
#
_entry.id   AF-A0A127SSW8-F1
#
_cell.length_a   1.000
_cell.length_b   1.000
_cell.length_c   1.000
_cell.angle_alpha   90.00
_cell.angle_beta   90.00
_cell.angle_gamma   90.00
#
_symmetry.space_group_name_H-M   'P 1'
#
loop_
_entity.id
_entity.type
_entity.pdbx_description
1 polymer ?
#
loop_
_entity_poly.entity_id
_entity_poly.type
_entity_poly.pdbx_seq_one_letter_code
_entity_poly.pdbx_strand_id
1 'polypeptide(L)'
;EWDEKEIARVLRDWGEENWAVQIARVICDRRKKQRIETTGQLVDIIDAAIPKKFRAKDGSHPARRTFQALRIAVNDELTPLEPALNDLADLLNPGGRLCVITFHSLEDRIVKNAFRTMADPCICPKNMPICVCGRKPTVKLVSRKPITASPEELAANPRSRSASLRVVEKLDV
;
A
#
# COMPACT_ATOMS: atom_id res chain seq x y z
N GLU A 1 -12.92 19.66 -6.17
CA GLU A 1 -13.30 18.33 -6.68
C GLU A 1 -12.17 17.78 -7.53
N TRP A 2 -11.94 16.47 -7.53
CA TRP A 2 -10.93 15.85 -8.40
C TRP A 2 -11.40 15.77 -9.85
N ASP A 3 -10.50 16.10 -10.77
CA ASP A 3 -10.71 15.89 -12.20
C ASP A 3 -10.52 14.42 -12.59
N GLU A 4 -10.81 14.10 -13.86
CA GLU A 4 -10.69 12.73 -14.37
C GLU A 4 -9.28 12.16 -14.22
N LYS A 5 -8.24 12.98 -14.43
CA LYS A 5 -6.84 12.55 -14.35
C LYS A 5 -6.47 12.18 -12.93
N GLU A 6 -6.89 12.98 -11.97
CA GLU A 6 -6.60 12.78 -10.56
C GLU A 6 -7.34 11.56 -10.00
N ILE A 7 -8.61 11.36 -10.37
CA ILE A 7 -9.33 10.13 -10.02
C ILE A 7 -8.62 8.91 -10.64
N ALA A 8 -8.25 8.97 -11.93
CA ALA A 8 -7.55 7.86 -12.58
C ALA A 8 -6.18 7.57 -11.96
N ARG A 9 -5.48 8.59 -11.45
CA ARG A 9 -4.22 8.46 -10.71
C ARG A 9 -4.45 7.71 -9.41
N VAL A 10 -5.38 8.17 -8.58
CA VAL A 10 -5.74 7.53 -7.31
C VAL A 10 -6.12 6.07 -7.49
N LEU A 11 -7.02 5.77 -8.44
CA LEU A 11 -7.48 4.40 -8.69
C LEU A 11 -6.35 3.48 -9.14
N ARG A 12 -5.43 3.98 -9.97
CA ARG A 12 -4.30 3.22 -10.49
C ARG A 12 -3.24 2.99 -9.42
N ASP A 13 -2.80 4.07 -8.79
CA ASP A 13 -1.64 4.06 -7.91
C ASP A 13 -1.99 3.40 -6.57
N TRP A 14 -3.21 3.63 -6.07
CA TRP A 14 -3.61 3.19 -4.72
C TRP A 14 -4.59 2.01 -4.73
N GLY A 15 -5.25 1.75 -5.85
CA GLY A 15 -6.14 0.59 -6.03
C GLY A 15 -5.55 -0.54 -6.87
N GLU A 16 -4.43 -0.32 -7.55
CA GLU A 16 -3.92 -1.23 -8.59
C GLU A 16 -5.04 -1.59 -9.61
N GLU A 17 -5.89 -0.60 -9.95
CA GLU A 17 -7.07 -0.78 -10.79
C GLU A 17 -6.73 -0.67 -12.28
N ASN A 18 -6.97 -1.75 -13.03
CA ASN A 18 -6.68 -1.84 -14.46
C ASN A 18 -7.60 -0.93 -15.29
N TRP A 19 -8.82 -0.71 -14.82
CA TRP A 19 -9.83 0.11 -15.51
C TRP A 19 -9.85 1.56 -14.99
N ALA A 20 -8.81 2.02 -14.30
CA ALA A 20 -8.76 3.30 -13.61
C ALA A 20 -9.21 4.50 -14.48
N VAL A 21 -8.69 4.59 -15.71
CA VAL A 21 -9.04 5.67 -16.65
C VAL A 21 -10.52 5.60 -17.04
N GLN A 22 -11.03 4.40 -17.34
CA GLN A 22 -12.42 4.22 -17.74
C GLN A 22 -13.38 4.50 -16.59
N ILE A 23 -13.07 4.01 -15.38
CA ILE A 23 -13.87 4.27 -14.18
C ILE A 23 -13.89 5.77 -13.87
N ALA A 24 -12.74 6.45 -13.92
CA ALA A 24 -12.64 7.88 -13.70
C ALA A 24 -13.52 8.68 -14.67
N ARG A 25 -13.47 8.34 -15.97
CA ARG A 25 -14.31 8.96 -17.00
C ARG A 25 -15.80 8.79 -16.68
N VAL A 26 -16.25 7.57 -16.39
CA VAL A 26 -17.67 7.31 -16.09
C VAL A 26 -18.10 8.01 -14.79
N ILE A 27 -17.24 8.09 -13.77
CA ILE A 27 -17.49 8.88 -12.55
C ILE A 27 -17.71 10.35 -12.92
N CYS A 28 -16.81 10.97 -13.67
CA CYS A 28 -16.92 12.38 -14.08
C CYS A 28 -18.18 12.62 -14.92
N ASP A 29 -18.48 11.74 -15.88
CA ASP A 29 -19.68 11.86 -16.71
C ASP A 29 -20.99 11.72 -15.93
N ARG A 30 -21.00 10.88 -14.88
CA ARG A 30 -22.15 10.74 -13.98
C ARG A 30 -22.30 11.93 -13.05
N ARG A 31 -21.18 12.45 -12.51
CA ARG A 31 -21.16 13.68 -11.69
C ARG A 31 -21.74 14.90 -12.41
N LYS A 32 -21.53 15.01 -13.74
CA LYS A 32 -22.14 16.09 -14.56
C LYS A 32 -23.67 16.06 -14.55
N LYS A 33 -24.29 14.90 -14.31
CA LYS A 33 -25.76 14.73 -14.32
C LYS A 33 -26.35 14.80 -12.92
N GLN A 34 -25.70 14.14 -11.95
CA GLN A 34 -26.14 14.08 -10.57
C GLN A 34 -24.94 13.79 -9.66
N ARG A 35 -24.97 14.35 -8.44
CA ARG A 35 -23.99 14.02 -7.41
C ARG A 35 -24.07 12.53 -7.04
N ILE A 36 -22.91 11.93 -6.81
CA ILE A 36 -22.80 10.56 -6.29
C ILE A 36 -22.81 10.64 -4.76
N GLU A 37 -23.82 10.04 -4.12
CA GLU A 37 -24.11 10.18 -2.70
C GLU A 37 -24.05 8.85 -1.94
N THR A 38 -24.23 7.72 -2.64
CA THR A 38 -24.25 6.40 -2.01
C THR A 38 -23.19 5.47 -2.59
N THR A 39 -22.77 4.50 -1.78
CA THR A 39 -21.84 3.44 -2.21
C THR A 39 -22.46 2.58 -3.32
N GLY A 40 -23.77 2.35 -3.29
CA GLY A 40 -24.49 1.63 -4.36
C GLY A 40 -24.39 2.33 -5.72
N GLN A 41 -24.58 3.65 -5.76
CA GLN A 41 -24.39 4.43 -6.99
C GLN A 41 -22.96 4.31 -7.52
N LEU A 42 -21.97 4.32 -6.64
CA LEU A 42 -20.57 4.15 -7.04
C LEU A 42 -20.31 2.74 -7.59
N VAL A 43 -20.89 1.70 -6.98
CA VAL A 43 -20.81 0.33 -7.49
C VAL A 43 -21.40 0.24 -8.90
N ASP A 44 -22.60 0.81 -9.13
CA ASP A 44 -23.25 0.81 -10.45
C ASP A 44 -22.39 1.49 -11.51
N ILE A 45 -21.69 2.57 -11.14
CA ILE A 45 -20.77 3.29 -12.01
C ILE A 45 -19.57 2.41 -12.38
N ILE A 46 -18.97 1.75 -11.39
CA ILE A 46 -17.82 0.86 -11.62
C ILE A 46 -18.23 -0.32 -12.48
N ASP A 47 -19.39 -0.91 -12.22
CA ASP A 47 -19.92 -1.99 -13.03
C ASP A 47 -20.18 -1.53 -14.47
N ALA A 48 -20.77 -0.35 -14.69
CA ALA A 48 -20.95 0.21 -16.02
C ALA A 48 -19.61 0.46 -16.75
N ALA A 49 -18.56 0.80 -16.01
CA ALA A 49 -17.22 1.04 -16.56
C ALA A 49 -16.46 -0.25 -16.91
N ILE A 50 -16.72 -1.37 -16.22
CA ILE A 50 -15.97 -2.62 -16.44
C ILE A 50 -16.77 -3.58 -17.33
N PRO A 51 -16.20 -4.11 -18.44
CA PRO A 51 -16.90 -5.06 -19.29
C PRO A 51 -17.32 -6.32 -18.51
N LYS A 52 -18.55 -6.83 -18.73
CA LYS A 52 -19.12 -7.99 -18.01
C LYS A 52 -18.17 -9.20 -17.92
N LYS A 53 -17.43 -9.50 -19.00
CA LYS A 53 -16.44 -10.60 -19.05
C LYS A 53 -15.30 -10.49 -18.04
N PHE A 54 -15.04 -9.31 -17.49
CA PHE A 54 -14.00 -9.05 -16.51
C PHE A 54 -14.54 -8.85 -15.08
N ARG A 55 -15.87 -8.79 -14.90
CA ARG A 55 -16.46 -8.52 -13.58
C ARG A 55 -16.34 -9.69 -12.58
N ALA A 56 -16.14 -10.91 -13.07
CA ALA A 56 -16.13 -12.13 -12.24
C ALA A 56 -14.79 -12.88 -12.22
N LYS A 57 -13.74 -12.37 -12.89
CA LYS A 57 -12.50 -13.13 -13.11
C LYS A 57 -11.67 -13.36 -11.85
N ASP A 58 -11.76 -12.48 -10.85
CA ASP A 58 -10.90 -12.51 -9.66
C ASP A 58 -11.60 -13.04 -8.40
N GLY A 59 -12.83 -13.58 -8.52
CA GLY A 59 -13.62 -14.06 -7.37
C GLY A 59 -13.97 -12.98 -6.32
N SER A 60 -13.69 -11.71 -6.62
CA SER A 60 -13.91 -10.55 -5.76
C SER A 60 -14.70 -9.48 -6.51
N HIS A 61 -15.54 -8.73 -5.81
CA HIS A 61 -16.37 -7.70 -6.42
C HIS A 61 -15.50 -6.67 -7.15
N PRO A 62 -15.81 -6.30 -8.41
CA PRO A 62 -15.03 -5.35 -9.21
C PRO A 62 -14.72 -4.02 -8.51
N ALA A 63 -15.65 -3.55 -7.66
CA ALA A 63 -15.52 -2.31 -6.95
C ALA A 63 -14.49 -2.32 -5.82
N ARG A 64 -14.03 -3.49 -5.35
CA ARG A 64 -13.15 -3.61 -4.17
C ARG A 64 -11.88 -2.77 -4.29
N ARG A 65 -11.20 -2.81 -5.44
CA ARG A 65 -9.97 -2.04 -5.70
C ARG A 65 -10.24 -0.53 -5.71
N THR A 66 -11.35 -0.11 -6.30
CA THR A 66 -11.78 1.29 -6.31
C THR A 66 -12.10 1.80 -4.90
N PHE A 67 -12.86 1.03 -4.11
CA PHE A 67 -13.15 1.40 -2.71
C PHE A 67 -11.88 1.45 -1.86
N GLN A 68 -10.93 0.53 -2.07
CA GLN A 68 -9.63 0.57 -1.41
C GLN A 68 -8.87 1.86 -1.76
N ALA A 69 -8.75 2.18 -3.05
CA ALA A 69 -8.06 3.39 -3.50
C ALA A 69 -8.67 4.65 -2.89
N LEU A 70 -10.00 4.77 -2.90
CA LEU A 70 -10.71 5.90 -2.34
C LEU A 70 -10.55 5.99 -0.82
N ARG A 71 -10.57 4.86 -0.11
CA ARG A 71 -10.32 4.83 1.33
C ARG A 71 -8.92 5.37 1.65
N ILE A 72 -7.91 4.90 0.92
CA ILE A 72 -6.53 5.40 1.06
C ILE A 72 -6.47 6.91 0.73
N ALA A 73 -7.18 7.36 -0.30
CA ALA A 73 -7.27 8.75 -0.75
C ALA A 73 -7.92 9.71 0.22
N VAL A 74 -8.99 9.28 0.86
CA VAL A 74 -9.73 10.13 1.79
C VAL A 74 -9.02 10.23 3.13
N ASN A 75 -8.41 9.13 3.59
CA ASN A 75 -7.77 9.07 4.90
C ASN A 75 -6.26 9.40 4.87
N ASP A 76 -5.70 9.64 3.68
CA ASP A 76 -4.25 9.81 3.46
C ASP A 76 -3.41 8.70 4.12
N GLU A 77 -3.84 7.43 4.00
CA GLU A 77 -3.31 6.33 4.85
C GLU A 77 -1.82 6.01 4.60
N LEU A 78 -1.32 6.28 3.39
CA LEU A 78 0.02 5.85 2.97
C LEU A 78 1.09 6.94 3.12
N THR A 79 0.73 8.22 2.98
CA THR A 79 1.68 9.34 3.07
C THR A 79 2.38 9.44 4.43
N PRO A 80 1.69 9.31 5.59
CA PRO A 80 2.33 9.41 6.90
C PRO A 80 3.06 8.12 7.30
N LEU A 81 2.85 7.01 6.59
CA LEU A 81 3.38 5.71 6.99
C LEU A 81 4.92 5.69 6.97
N GLU A 82 5.56 6.12 5.89
CA GLU A 82 7.02 6.11 5.80
C GLU A 82 7.70 7.02 6.84
N PRO A 83 7.29 8.30 7.01
CA PRO A 83 7.79 9.15 8.09
C PRO A 83 7.61 8.52 9.47
N ALA A 84 6.41 7.99 9.76
CA ALA A 84 6.13 7.36 11.05
C ALA A 84 7.02 6.14 11.30
N LEU A 85 7.34 5.33 10.28
CA LEU A 85 8.25 4.20 10.42
C LEU A 85 9.67 4.64 10.78
N ASN A 86 10.15 5.75 10.23
CA ASN A 86 11.45 6.34 10.58
C ASN A 86 11.43 6.83 12.02
N ASP A 87 10.43 7.62 12.41
CA ASP A 87 10.30 8.15 13.77
C ASP A 87 10.22 7.02 14.80
N LEU A 88 9.39 6.00 14.54
CA LEU A 88 9.26 4.83 15.42
C LEU A 88 10.57 4.05 15.54
N ALA A 89 11.32 3.88 14.45
CA ALA A 89 12.60 3.20 14.48
C ALA A 89 13.67 4.02 15.24
N ASP A 90 13.58 5.35 15.24
CA ASP A 90 14.50 6.22 15.97
C ASP A 90 14.21 6.29 17.47
N LEU A 91 12.97 6.07 17.88
CA LEU A 91 12.58 5.97 19.29
C LEU A 91 12.96 4.64 19.96
N LEU A 92 13.41 3.64 19.20
CA LEU A 92 13.85 2.36 19.76
C LEU A 92 15.20 2.46 20.45
N ASN A 93 15.30 1.84 21.64
CA ASN A 93 16.59 1.53 22.24
C ASN A 93 17.38 0.53 21.38
N PRO A 94 18.72 0.50 21.45
CA PRO A 94 19.52 -0.55 20.83
C PRO A 94 19.01 -1.95 21.19
N GLY A 95 18.87 -2.82 20.19
CA GLY A 95 18.25 -4.16 20.34
C GLY A 95 16.72 -4.17 20.39
N GLY A 96 16.06 -3.01 20.45
CA GLY A 96 14.61 -2.88 20.35
C GLY A 96 14.10 -3.29 18.96
N ARG A 97 12.85 -3.76 18.87
CA ARG A 97 12.27 -4.26 17.62
C ARG A 97 11.02 -3.48 17.20
N LEU A 98 10.93 -3.17 15.92
CA LEU A 98 9.73 -2.63 15.29
C LEU A 98 9.09 -3.74 14.44
N CYS A 99 7.87 -4.10 14.80
CA CYS A 99 7.06 -5.12 14.13
C CYS A 99 5.86 -4.45 13.46
N VAL A 100 5.73 -4.60 12.14
CA VAL A 100 4.65 -3.98 11.37
C VAL A 100 3.88 -5.04 10.61
N ILE A 101 2.56 -5.07 10.81
CA ILE A 101 1.62 -5.95 10.10
C ILE A 101 0.87 -5.11 9.07
N THR A 102 0.95 -5.51 7.81
CA THR A 102 0.27 -4.87 6.69
C THR A 102 -0.76 -5.81 6.09
N PHE A 103 -1.88 -5.29 5.59
CA PHE A 103 -2.97 -6.10 5.03
C PHE A 103 -3.07 -6.00 3.50
N HIS A 104 -2.26 -5.15 2.87
CA HIS A 104 -2.23 -5.04 1.42
C HIS A 104 -0.84 -4.76 0.84
N SER A 105 -0.71 -5.01 -0.46
CA SER A 105 0.55 -4.93 -1.22
C SER A 105 1.24 -3.56 -1.13
N LEU A 106 0.47 -2.47 -1.20
CA LEU A 106 1.02 -1.10 -1.13
C LEU A 106 1.63 -0.77 0.24
N GLU A 107 0.94 -1.07 1.34
CA GLU A 107 1.48 -0.93 2.70
C GLU A 107 2.76 -1.76 2.85
N ASP A 108 2.71 -3.06 2.49
CA ASP A 108 3.87 -3.96 2.60
C ASP A 108 5.07 -3.42 1.82
N ARG A 109 4.83 -2.85 0.64
CA ARG A 109 5.86 -2.26 -0.22
C ARG A 109 6.50 -1.04 0.43
N ILE A 110 5.71 -0.16 1.06
CA ILE A 110 6.22 1.01 1.79
C ILE A 110 7.07 0.55 2.97
N VAL A 111 6.54 -0.34 3.82
CA VAL A 111 7.26 -0.88 4.98
C VAL A 111 8.56 -1.57 4.56
N LYS A 112 8.50 -2.42 3.53
CA LYS A 112 9.68 -3.09 2.98
C LYS A 112 10.75 -2.10 2.53
N ASN A 113 10.36 -1.06 1.80
CA ASN A 113 11.29 -0.09 1.26
C ASN A 113 11.90 0.76 2.37
N ALA A 114 11.09 1.25 3.32
CA ALA A 114 11.54 2.00 4.48
C ALA A 114 12.58 1.18 5.30
N PHE A 115 12.23 -0.05 5.66
CA PHE A 115 13.13 -0.95 6.40
C PHE A 115 14.41 -1.27 5.64
N ARG A 116 14.33 -1.44 4.31
CA ARG A 116 15.52 -1.65 3.48
C ARG A 116 16.40 -0.40 3.45
N THR A 117 15.82 0.79 3.31
CA THR A 117 16.58 2.05 3.32
C THR A 117 17.26 2.28 4.67
N MET A 118 16.60 1.98 5.79
CA MET A 118 17.23 2.08 7.12
C MET A 118 18.37 1.06 7.31
N ALA A 119 18.23 -0.15 6.74
CA ALA A 119 19.22 -1.21 6.84
C ALA A 119 20.39 -1.04 5.85
N ASP A 120 20.17 -0.35 4.73
CA ASP A 120 21.18 -0.03 3.70
C ASP A 120 20.93 1.40 3.16
N PRO A 121 21.34 2.43 3.92
CA PRO A 121 21.02 3.82 3.59
C PRO A 121 21.97 4.45 2.56
N CYS A 122 22.94 3.67 2.07
CA CYS A 122 23.96 4.16 1.16
C CYS A 122 23.34 4.59 -0.18
N ILE A 123 23.66 5.81 -0.62
CA ILE A 123 23.22 6.37 -1.90
C ILE A 123 24.32 6.42 -2.95
N CYS A 124 25.52 5.97 -2.62
CA CYS A 124 26.63 5.95 -3.56
C CYS A 124 26.34 4.99 -4.72
N PRO A 125 26.80 5.30 -5.95
CA PRO A 125 26.71 4.38 -7.08
C PRO A 125 27.35 3.03 -6.75
N LYS A 126 26.71 1.92 -7.15
CA LYS A 126 27.18 0.55 -6.82
C LYS A 126 28.55 0.21 -7.38
N ASN A 127 28.96 0.88 -8.44
CA ASN A 127 30.27 0.75 -9.09
C ASN A 127 31.35 1.62 -8.42
N MET A 128 31.03 2.36 -7.37
CA MET A 128 31.98 3.16 -6.62
C MET A 128 32.72 2.28 -5.59
N PRO A 129 34.06 2.28 -5.57
CA PRO A 129 34.83 1.36 -4.74
C PRO A 129 34.81 1.69 -3.24
N ILE A 130 34.52 2.95 -2.88
CA ILE A 130 34.52 3.42 -1.50
C ILE A 130 33.27 4.26 -1.26
N CYS A 131 32.60 4.05 -0.12
CA CYS A 131 31.47 4.88 0.30
C CYS A 131 31.93 6.28 0.68
N VAL A 132 31.33 7.30 0.09
CA VAL A 132 31.58 8.72 0.41
C VAL A 132 30.39 9.41 1.07
N CYS A 133 29.21 8.77 1.10
CA CYS A 133 28.01 9.40 1.67
C CYS A 133 27.97 9.36 3.21
N GLY A 134 28.82 8.56 3.85
CA GLY A 134 28.94 8.47 5.31
C GLY A 134 27.73 7.88 6.04
N ARG A 135 26.67 7.50 5.32
CA ARG A 135 25.43 6.96 5.92
C ARG A 135 25.69 5.57 6.47
N LYS A 136 25.23 5.32 7.70
CA LYS A 136 25.36 4.05 8.40
C LYS A 136 23.99 3.41 8.61
N PRO A 137 23.87 2.07 8.48
CA PRO A 137 22.65 1.36 8.84
C PRO A 137 22.21 1.67 10.26
N THR A 138 20.93 1.97 10.45
CA THR A 138 20.34 2.20 11.78
C THR A 138 19.63 0.98 12.32
N VAL A 139 19.22 0.05 11.45
CA VAL A 139 18.50 -1.17 11.82
C VAL A 139 19.08 -2.37 11.07
N LYS A 140 18.81 -3.58 11.58
CA LYS A 140 18.97 -4.84 10.84
C LYS A 140 17.62 -5.49 10.57
N LEU A 141 17.48 -6.11 9.40
CA LEU A 141 16.30 -6.90 9.06
C LEU A 141 16.31 -8.22 9.85
N VAL A 142 15.27 -8.49 10.63
CA VAL A 142 15.13 -9.78 11.34
C VAL A 142 14.70 -10.88 10.36
N SER A 143 13.84 -10.54 9.40
CA SER A 143 13.46 -11.43 8.30
C SER A 143 13.56 -10.70 6.95
N ARG A 144 14.09 -11.40 5.93
CA ARG A 144 14.15 -10.85 4.55
C ARG A 144 12.79 -10.95 3.84
N LYS A 145 12.06 -12.04 4.09
CA LYS A 145 10.71 -12.28 3.58
C LYS A 145 9.70 -11.90 4.67
N PRO A 146 8.51 -11.39 4.30
CA PRO A 146 7.45 -11.17 5.27
C PRO A 146 7.06 -12.51 5.91
N ILE A 147 6.71 -12.46 7.19
CA ILE A 147 6.11 -13.58 7.90
C ILE A 147 4.61 -13.56 7.59
N THR A 148 4.08 -14.68 7.11
CA THR A 148 2.67 -14.81 6.73
C THR A 148 1.94 -15.75 7.68
N ALA A 149 0.62 -15.62 7.76
CA ALA A 149 -0.23 -16.48 8.58
C ALA A 149 -0.07 -17.97 8.22
N SER A 150 -0.15 -18.84 9.21
CA SER A 150 -0.09 -20.29 9.02
C SER A 150 -1.42 -20.86 8.52
N PRO A 151 -1.45 -22.09 7.96
CA PRO A 151 -2.70 -22.72 7.55
C PRO A 151 -3.75 -22.82 8.67
N GLU A 152 -3.30 -23.07 9.91
CA GLU A 152 -4.16 -23.15 11.10
C GLU A 152 -4.77 -21.79 11.44
N GLU A 153 -3.98 -20.72 11.40
CA GLU A 153 -4.47 -19.36 11.61
C GLU A 153 -5.48 -18.95 10.53
N LEU A 154 -5.22 -19.30 9.26
CA LEU A 154 -6.13 -18.99 8.15
C LEU A 154 -7.48 -19.71 8.26
N ALA A 155 -7.51 -20.90 8.86
CA ALA A 155 -8.74 -21.62 9.14
C ALA A 155 -9.55 -20.95 10.26
N ALA A 156 -8.89 -20.45 11.30
CA ALA A 156 -9.53 -19.77 12.43
C ALA A 156 -9.89 -18.30 12.13
N ASN A 157 -9.08 -17.61 11.33
CA ASN A 157 -9.20 -16.20 11.00
C ASN A 157 -8.95 -15.93 9.51
N PRO A 158 -9.99 -15.97 8.66
CA PRO A 158 -9.86 -15.67 7.25
C PRO A 158 -9.33 -14.27 6.92
N ARG A 159 -9.43 -13.30 7.86
CA ARG A 159 -8.89 -11.93 7.66
C ARG A 159 -7.36 -11.89 7.67
N SER A 160 -6.70 -12.88 8.27
CA SER A 160 -5.24 -13.01 8.26
C SER A 160 -4.66 -13.38 6.90
N ARG A 161 -5.49 -13.78 5.91
CA ARG A 161 -5.07 -14.18 4.56
C ARG A 161 -4.15 -13.18 3.87
N SER A 162 -4.40 -11.89 4.07
CA SER A 162 -3.64 -10.81 3.43
C SER A 162 -2.62 -10.16 4.35
N ALA A 163 -2.49 -10.65 5.59
CA ALA A 163 -1.56 -10.10 6.57
C ALA A 163 -0.11 -10.51 6.24
N SER A 164 0.79 -9.53 6.29
CA SER A 164 2.24 -9.71 6.16
C SER A 164 2.94 -8.97 7.30
N LEU A 165 3.74 -9.70 8.08
CA LEU A 165 4.52 -9.14 9.18
C LEU A 165 5.97 -8.92 8.74
N ARG A 166 6.50 -7.73 8.99
CA ARG A 166 7.91 -7.37 8.83
C ARG A 166 8.50 -6.90 10.14
N VAL A 167 9.74 -7.27 10.39
CA VAL A 167 10.43 -6.97 11.65
C VAL A 167 11.84 -6.46 11.40
N VAL A 168 12.18 -5.36 12.06
CA VAL A 168 13.54 -4.82 12.16
C VAL A 168 13.97 -4.69 13.61
N GLU A 169 15.28 -4.75 13.84
CA GLU A 169 15.90 -4.55 15.15
C GLU A 169 16.86 -3.36 15.07
N LYS A 170 16.76 -2.44 16.04
CA LYS A 170 17.62 -1.26 16.15
C LYS A 170 19.05 -1.69 16.45
N LEU A 171 20.01 -1.15 15.70
CA LEU A 171 21.42 -1.36 15.96
C LEU A 171 21.91 -0.44 17.07
N ASP A 172 23.01 -0.84 17.70
CA ASP A 172 23.79 0.06 18.56
C ASP A 172 24.65 0.91 17.62
N VAL A 173 24.29 2.20 17.45
CA VAL A 173 24.87 3.11 16.45
C VAL A 173 25.56 4.28 17.14
#